data_AF-M2XME3-F1
#
_entry.id   AF-M2XME3-F1
#
_cell.length_a   1.000
_cell.length_b   1.000
_cell.length_c   1.000
_cell.angle_alpha   90.00
_cell.angle_beta   90.00
_cell.angle_gamma   90.00
#
_symmetry.space_group_name_H-M   'P 1'
#
loop_
_entity.id
_entity.type
_entity.pdbx_description
1 polymer ?
#
loop_
_entity_poly.entity_id
_entity_poly.type
_entity_poly.pdbx_seq_one_letter_code
_entity_poly.pdbx_strand_id
1 'polypeptide(L)'
;MRIPSPRLRRWNAEILVSGLNASGYVSSDALEGARELEESILVPPATIPGAGSRVGFVRYPVHQALILAEGVSGAVDFGRLPASLVDGRLINAALSLPLRGLGEMQEPGAIDIELAEQALALFRNSNANGAVYSQQWQASRVQSISNWISHPPDTTEPRMKPAVADMLDSVLSRARKAVTSSEVFAETSSTVLTVPEAKRQSIQSAISDWSEEAHRDLQVNLSSALLSPAWRRTIWWRLFWRIDEVSISAGDVLRRGWLVEAEQNLAFLSGRVVETGLATVDELKRESASDSAAETGLLDQVMKDEIGEYKAVQSGELQSGKVETVAELMQLPPMLARVQEQSGLNAMFDPPWPQTIHLSRQQMLHRLVPTMHRKAQALMLGSLSTIGGSAALAGWLSVASGGVALYEAGAIAALGLVWTLRRLQKRWTHEREVFAETAREDARRVLVDIESRLKKSVNDGGRAFVRTDDKAEWAIARGAIKSCQDELVKIAGEKTVGTHD
;
A
#
# COMPACT_ATOMS: atom_id res chain seq x y z
N MET A 1 -28.62 24.60 -46.87
CA MET A 1 -28.78 24.97 -48.29
C MET A 1 -28.42 23.75 -49.13
N ARG A 2 -29.33 23.17 -49.92
CA ARG A 2 -28.99 22.06 -50.83
C ARG A 2 -28.66 22.65 -52.20
N ILE A 3 -27.39 22.59 -52.59
CA ILE A 3 -26.94 23.09 -53.90
C ILE A 3 -26.92 21.91 -54.87
N PRO A 4 -27.87 21.81 -55.83
CA PRO A 4 -27.89 20.70 -56.77
C PRO A 4 -26.68 20.81 -57.70
N SER A 5 -25.79 19.83 -57.66
CA SER A 5 -24.66 19.76 -58.59
C SER A 5 -24.51 18.35 -59.19
N PRO A 6 -24.54 18.21 -60.52
CA PRO A 6 -24.36 16.92 -61.19
C PRO A 6 -22.98 16.29 -60.92
N ARG A 7 -21.94 17.12 -60.73
CA ARG A 7 -20.57 16.65 -60.48
C ARG A 7 -20.41 16.03 -59.09
N LEU A 8 -20.90 16.68 -58.03
CA LEU A 8 -20.83 16.10 -56.68
C LEU A 8 -21.71 14.86 -56.56
N ARG A 9 -22.87 14.85 -57.24
CA ARG A 9 -23.72 13.65 -57.30
C ARG A 9 -23.05 12.47 -58.00
N ARG A 10 -22.26 12.73 -59.06
CA ARG A 10 -21.49 11.69 -59.77
C ARG A 10 -20.43 11.04 -58.88
N TRP A 11 -19.85 11.79 -57.95
CA TRP A 11 -18.80 11.32 -57.03
C TRP A 11 -19.31 10.97 -55.63
N ASN A 12 -20.64 11.04 -55.43
CA ASN A 12 -21.28 10.86 -54.12
C ASN A 12 -20.62 11.70 -53.00
N ALA A 13 -20.25 12.93 -53.33
CA ALA A 13 -19.54 13.84 -52.44
C ALA A 13 -20.51 14.80 -51.76
N GLU A 14 -20.35 14.96 -50.45
CA GLU A 14 -21.04 15.98 -49.64
C GLU A 14 -20.01 17.01 -49.15
N ILE A 15 -20.39 18.29 -49.13
CA ILE A 15 -19.49 19.38 -48.72
C ILE A 15 -20.00 19.96 -47.39
N LEU A 16 -19.11 19.99 -46.40
CA LEU A 16 -19.30 20.69 -45.14
C LEU A 16 -18.47 21.98 -45.19
N VAL A 17 -19.12 23.13 -44.95
CA VAL A 17 -18.45 24.43 -44.84
C VAL A 17 -18.44 24.84 -43.38
N SER A 18 -17.25 25.07 -42.84
CA SER A 18 -17.04 25.52 -41.46
C SER A 18 -15.98 26.63 -41.42
N GLY A 19 -16.15 27.59 -40.51
CA GLY A 19 -15.11 28.60 -40.25
C GLY A 19 -13.97 28.00 -39.43
N LEU A 20 -12.73 28.37 -39.76
CA LEU A 20 -11.53 27.96 -39.05
C LEU A 20 -10.90 29.18 -38.36
N ASN A 21 -10.62 29.06 -37.06
CA ASN A 21 -9.86 30.06 -36.30
C ASN A 21 -8.45 29.51 -36.01
N ALA A 22 -7.44 30.02 -36.73
CA ALA A 22 -6.05 29.56 -36.61
C ALA A 22 -5.28 30.19 -35.43
N SER A 23 -5.84 31.20 -34.76
CA SER A 23 -5.15 32.02 -33.76
C SER A 23 -4.89 31.35 -32.40
N GLY A 24 -5.47 30.17 -32.13
CA GLY A 24 -5.38 29.47 -30.84
C GLY A 24 -4.33 28.36 -30.74
N TYR A 25 -3.71 27.96 -31.85
CA TYR A 25 -2.83 26.78 -31.93
C TYR A 25 -1.33 27.10 -31.89
N VAL A 26 -0.98 28.35 -31.53
CA VAL A 26 0.41 28.82 -31.35
C VAL A 26 0.80 28.64 -29.89
N SER A 27 1.07 27.39 -29.49
CA SER A 27 1.48 27.01 -28.12
C SER A 27 2.83 26.29 -28.13
N SER A 28 3.50 26.23 -26.97
CA SER A 28 4.95 25.97 -26.76
C SER A 28 5.55 24.68 -27.34
N ASP A 29 4.75 23.76 -27.86
CA ASP A 29 5.22 22.55 -28.55
C ASP A 29 4.57 22.47 -29.94
N ALA A 30 5.31 22.96 -30.96
CA ALA A 30 4.82 23.14 -32.32
C ALA A 30 4.32 21.84 -32.98
N LEU A 31 4.80 20.68 -32.50
CA LEU A 31 4.42 19.38 -33.03
C LEU A 31 3.07 18.87 -32.47
N GLU A 32 2.78 19.15 -31.20
CA GLU A 32 1.53 18.74 -30.55
C GLU A 32 0.37 19.64 -31.01
N GLY A 33 0.59 20.95 -31.10
CA GLY A 33 -0.38 21.91 -31.63
C GLY A 33 -0.75 21.68 -33.10
N ALA A 34 0.20 21.25 -33.94
CA ALA A 34 -0.07 20.91 -35.34
C ALA A 34 -1.00 19.69 -35.48
N ARG A 35 -0.84 18.68 -34.61
CA ARG A 35 -1.67 17.47 -34.60
C ARG A 35 -3.09 17.74 -34.09
N GLU A 36 -3.22 18.56 -33.06
CA GLU A 36 -4.55 18.98 -32.57
C GLU A 36 -5.31 19.79 -33.62
N LEU A 37 -4.60 20.68 -34.34
CA LEU A 37 -5.17 21.45 -35.45
C LEU A 37 -5.60 20.53 -36.61
N GLU A 38 -4.77 19.54 -36.97
CA GLU A 38 -5.11 18.51 -37.97
C GLU A 38 -6.38 17.74 -37.58
N GLU A 39 -6.48 17.25 -36.33
CA GLU A 39 -7.67 16.55 -35.81
C GLU A 39 -8.91 17.45 -35.84
N SER A 40 -8.75 18.75 -35.55
CA SER A 40 -9.85 19.72 -35.59
C SER A 40 -10.37 20.00 -37.00
N ILE A 41 -9.50 19.93 -38.01
CA ILE A 41 -9.82 20.16 -39.43
C ILE A 41 -10.47 18.92 -40.05
N LEU A 42 -9.99 17.72 -39.70
CA LEU A 42 -10.54 16.45 -40.19
C LEU A 42 -11.83 16.05 -39.46
N VAL A 43 -12.06 16.55 -38.24
CA VAL A 43 -13.26 16.26 -37.46
C VAL A 43 -13.91 17.55 -36.94
N PRO A 44 -14.44 18.39 -37.85
CA PRO A 44 -15.05 19.66 -37.48
C PRO A 44 -16.27 19.48 -36.57
N PRO A 45 -16.45 20.34 -35.56
CA PRO A 45 -17.66 20.38 -34.75
C PRO A 45 -18.77 21.11 -35.53
N ALA A 46 -19.86 20.40 -35.85
CA ALA A 46 -21.07 21.01 -36.37
C ALA A 46 -22.08 21.25 -35.24
N THR A 47 -22.74 22.40 -35.26
CA THR A 47 -23.77 22.75 -34.30
C THR A 47 -25.12 22.15 -34.72
N ILE A 48 -25.80 21.50 -33.79
CA ILE A 48 -27.18 21.03 -33.97
C ILE A 48 -28.08 21.89 -33.08
N PRO A 49 -29.20 22.43 -33.61
CA PRO A 49 -30.20 23.10 -32.80
C PRO A 49 -30.82 22.08 -31.84
N GLY A 50 -30.57 22.24 -30.53
CA GLY A 50 -31.27 21.49 -29.49
C GLY A 50 -32.67 22.05 -29.25
N ALA A 51 -33.51 21.30 -28.53
CA ALA A 51 -34.77 21.85 -28.03
C ALA A 51 -34.47 22.97 -27.01
N GLY A 52 -34.79 24.23 -27.36
CA GLY A 52 -34.54 25.43 -26.54
C GLY A 52 -33.29 26.24 -26.97
N SER A 53 -32.71 27.02 -26.05
CA SER A 53 -31.52 27.87 -26.32
C SER A 53 -30.18 27.12 -26.26
N ARG A 54 -30.19 25.80 -26.14
CA ARG A 54 -28.98 24.97 -26.05
C ARG A 54 -28.55 24.50 -27.44
N VAL A 55 -27.33 24.82 -27.82
CA VAL A 55 -26.69 24.33 -29.05
C VAL A 55 -25.86 23.11 -28.69
N GLY A 56 -26.17 21.95 -29.30
CA GLY A 56 -25.34 20.75 -29.18
C GLY A 56 -24.24 20.77 -30.23
N PHE A 57 -23.10 20.14 -29.94
CA PHE A 57 -22.02 19.95 -30.91
C PHE A 57 -21.94 18.48 -31.29
N VAL A 58 -21.94 18.19 -32.59
CA VAL A 58 -21.68 16.86 -33.14
C VAL A 58 -20.46 16.93 -34.04
N ARG A 59 -19.57 15.96 -33.88
CA ARG A 59 -18.33 15.85 -34.65
C ARG A 59 -18.61 15.13 -35.97
N TYR A 60 -18.30 15.76 -37.10
CA TYR A 60 -18.48 15.19 -38.43
C TYR A 60 -17.13 14.90 -39.07
N PRO A 61 -16.65 13.64 -39.09
CA PRO A 61 -15.38 13.31 -39.73
C PRO A 61 -15.47 13.51 -41.25
N VAL A 62 -14.46 14.14 -41.84
CA VAL A 62 -14.33 14.37 -43.29
C VAL A 62 -13.20 13.55 -43.89
N HIS A 63 -13.33 13.17 -45.16
CA HIS A 63 -12.33 12.38 -45.89
C HIS A 63 -11.19 13.25 -46.44
N GLN A 64 -11.52 14.47 -46.83
CA GLN A 64 -10.61 15.48 -47.37
C GLN A 64 -11.06 16.86 -46.85
N ALA A 65 -10.12 17.73 -46.55
CA ALA A 65 -10.38 19.09 -46.11
C ALA A 65 -9.64 20.10 -47.00
N LEU A 66 -10.36 21.11 -47.47
CA LEU A 66 -9.80 22.24 -48.22
C LEU A 66 -9.84 23.48 -47.34
N ILE A 67 -8.67 24.00 -46.99
CA ILE A 67 -8.55 25.29 -46.29
C ILE A 67 -8.57 26.39 -47.34
N LEU A 68 -9.57 27.27 -47.25
CA LEU A 68 -9.70 28.41 -48.15
C LEU A 68 -9.40 29.70 -47.38
N ALA A 69 -8.41 30.46 -47.86
CA ALA A 69 -8.09 31.78 -47.37
C ALA A 69 -8.41 32.83 -48.44
N GLU A 70 -8.94 33.98 -48.03
CA GLU A 70 -9.33 35.06 -48.95
C GLU A 70 -8.58 36.36 -48.65
N GLY A 71 -8.05 36.98 -49.71
CA GLY A 71 -7.40 38.27 -49.64
C GLY A 71 -6.09 38.29 -48.84
N VAL A 72 -5.63 39.50 -48.49
CA VAL A 72 -4.33 39.71 -47.82
C VAL A 72 -4.37 39.27 -46.36
N SER A 73 -5.50 39.45 -45.66
CA SER A 73 -5.67 38.96 -44.28
C SER A 73 -5.65 37.43 -44.23
N GLY A 74 -6.32 36.76 -45.18
CA GLY A 74 -6.27 35.31 -45.30
C GLY A 74 -4.87 34.78 -45.61
N ALA A 75 -4.07 35.51 -46.39
CA ALA A 75 -2.68 35.14 -46.67
C ALA A 75 -1.80 35.12 -45.40
N VAL A 76 -2.02 36.06 -44.47
CA VAL A 76 -1.30 36.10 -43.19
C VAL A 76 -1.69 34.93 -42.30
N ASP A 77 -2.99 34.60 -42.24
CA ASP A 77 -3.46 33.44 -41.45
C ASP A 77 -3.03 32.11 -42.07
N PHE A 78 -2.95 32.03 -43.40
CA PHE A 78 -2.37 30.89 -44.11
C PHE A 78 -0.89 30.68 -43.76
N GLY A 79 -0.10 31.76 -43.72
CA GLY A 79 1.32 31.71 -43.36
C GLY A 79 1.59 31.28 -41.91
N ARG A 80 0.57 31.29 -41.04
CA ARG A 80 0.65 30.81 -39.65
C ARG A 80 0.40 29.31 -39.52
N LEU A 81 -0.09 28.65 -40.56
CA LEU A 81 -0.34 27.21 -40.52
C LEU A 81 0.98 26.44 -40.59
N PRO A 82 1.14 25.36 -39.79
CA PRO A 82 2.30 24.49 -39.90
C PRO A 82 2.42 23.90 -41.31
N ALA A 83 3.62 23.94 -41.91
CA ALA A 83 3.84 23.39 -43.26
C ALA A 83 3.55 21.88 -43.33
N SER A 84 3.68 21.15 -42.22
CA SER A 84 3.36 19.73 -42.11
C SER A 84 1.86 19.42 -42.20
N LEU A 85 0.99 20.43 -42.07
CA LEU A 85 -0.46 20.27 -42.12
C LEU A 85 -0.97 20.08 -43.56
N VAL A 86 -0.28 20.65 -44.55
CA VAL A 86 -0.68 20.63 -45.96
C VAL A 86 0.05 19.50 -46.68
N ASP A 87 -0.42 18.28 -46.51
CA ASP A 87 0.13 17.07 -47.13
C ASP A 87 -0.30 16.92 -48.62
N GLY A 88 -1.25 17.75 -49.09
CA GLY A 88 -1.78 17.68 -50.45
C GLY A 88 -2.67 16.45 -50.72
N ARG A 89 -2.67 15.47 -49.81
CA ARG A 89 -3.45 14.23 -49.89
C ARG A 89 -4.79 14.29 -49.15
N LEU A 90 -4.74 14.58 -47.84
CA LEU A 90 -5.93 14.69 -46.97
C LEU A 90 -6.35 16.15 -46.77
N ILE A 91 -5.38 17.02 -46.53
CA ILE A 91 -5.58 18.45 -46.34
C ILE A 91 -4.89 19.18 -47.48
N ASN A 92 -5.66 19.97 -48.22
CA ASN A 92 -5.15 20.88 -49.24
C ASN A 92 -5.52 22.32 -48.85
N ALA A 93 -4.76 23.29 -49.33
CA ALA A 93 -4.91 24.67 -48.90
C ALA A 93 -4.81 25.59 -50.13
N ALA A 94 -5.72 26.57 -50.20
CA ALA A 94 -5.86 27.44 -51.34
C ALA A 94 -6.07 28.90 -50.90
N LEU A 95 -5.41 29.81 -51.60
CA LEU A 95 -5.43 31.24 -51.32
C LEU A 95 -6.05 31.99 -52.50
N SER A 96 -7.17 32.68 -52.24
CA SER A 96 -7.86 33.51 -53.22
C SER A 96 -7.16 34.86 -53.36
N LEU A 97 -6.53 35.11 -54.51
CA LEU A 97 -5.86 36.36 -54.87
C LEU A 97 -6.19 36.74 -56.32
N PRO A 98 -6.30 38.04 -56.65
CA PRO A 98 -6.49 38.48 -58.02
C PRO A 98 -5.23 38.18 -58.83
N LEU A 99 -5.30 37.24 -59.78
CA LEU A 99 -4.16 36.78 -60.57
C LEU A 99 -3.90 37.67 -61.81
N ARG A 100 -4.66 38.76 -61.98
CA ARG A 100 -4.54 39.65 -63.15
C ARG A 100 -3.24 40.46 -63.10
N GLY A 101 -2.38 40.28 -64.10
CA GLY A 101 -1.18 41.10 -64.31
C GLY A 101 0.04 40.66 -63.52
N LEU A 102 -0.07 39.63 -62.68
CA LEU A 102 1.08 38.91 -62.14
C LEU A 102 1.58 37.99 -63.27
N GLY A 103 2.83 38.15 -63.70
CA GLY A 103 3.48 37.24 -64.64
C GLY A 103 3.52 35.80 -64.12
N GLU A 104 4.23 34.91 -64.81
CA GLU A 104 4.35 33.46 -64.52
C GLU A 104 5.00 33.12 -63.14
N MET A 105 4.64 33.80 -62.05
CA MET A 105 4.92 33.37 -60.69
C MET A 105 4.00 32.20 -60.36
N GLN A 106 4.60 31.04 -60.27
CA GLN A 106 3.94 29.76 -60.10
C GLN A 106 3.86 29.43 -58.61
N GLU A 107 3.14 30.26 -57.84
CA GLU A 107 2.88 29.94 -56.43
C GLU A 107 1.89 28.76 -56.32
N PRO A 108 2.28 27.64 -55.68
CA PRO A 108 1.40 26.50 -55.47
C PRO A 108 0.27 26.88 -54.52
N GLY A 109 -0.99 26.74 -54.97
CA GLY A 109 -2.18 26.99 -54.16
C GLY A 109 -2.85 28.37 -54.34
N ALA A 110 -2.30 29.27 -55.17
CA ALA A 110 -2.94 30.55 -55.50
C ALA A 110 -4.04 30.38 -56.58
N ILE A 111 -5.23 30.94 -56.32
CA ILE A 111 -6.45 30.78 -57.13
C ILE A 111 -7.17 32.12 -57.25
N ASP A 112 -7.86 32.36 -58.36
CA ASP A 112 -8.67 33.57 -58.56
C ASP A 112 -10.16 33.19 -58.65
N ILE A 113 -10.87 33.30 -57.52
CA ILE A 113 -12.30 32.95 -57.45
C ILE A 113 -13.14 33.95 -58.25
N GLU A 114 -12.83 35.25 -58.18
CA GLU A 114 -13.58 36.30 -58.88
C GLU A 114 -13.53 36.11 -60.40
N LEU A 115 -12.36 35.75 -60.93
CA LEU A 115 -12.18 35.46 -62.35
C LEU A 115 -12.93 34.19 -62.76
N ALA A 116 -12.97 33.16 -61.91
CA ALA A 116 -13.76 31.95 -62.16
C ALA A 116 -15.27 32.23 -62.15
N GLU A 117 -15.76 33.06 -61.24
CA GLU A 117 -17.16 33.48 -61.19
C GLU A 117 -17.54 34.31 -62.42
N GLN A 118 -16.68 35.23 -62.84
CA GLN A 118 -16.88 36.01 -64.06
C GLN A 118 -16.94 35.11 -65.30
N ALA A 119 -16.04 34.13 -65.41
CA ALA A 119 -16.05 33.15 -66.49
C ALA A 119 -17.37 32.36 -66.53
N LEU A 120 -17.84 31.88 -65.36
CA LEU A 120 -19.10 31.15 -65.24
C LEU A 120 -20.31 32.03 -65.61
N ALA A 121 -20.31 33.31 -65.22
CA ALA A 121 -21.36 34.25 -65.57
C ALA A 121 -21.42 34.50 -67.10
N LEU A 122 -20.26 34.70 -67.74
CA LEU A 122 -20.16 34.90 -69.19
C LEU A 122 -20.64 33.69 -69.98
N PHE A 123 -20.33 32.48 -69.51
CA PHE A 123 -20.79 31.23 -70.12
C PHE A 123 -22.30 31.02 -69.96
N ARG A 124 -22.86 31.32 -68.77
CA ARG A 124 -24.30 31.23 -68.51
C ARG A 124 -25.11 32.21 -69.35
N ASN A 125 -24.54 33.37 -69.69
CA ASN A 125 -25.22 34.38 -70.51
C ASN A 125 -25.30 33.98 -71.99
N SER A 126 -24.28 33.31 -72.54
CA SER A 126 -24.30 32.84 -73.93
C SER A 126 -23.28 31.72 -74.17
N ASN A 127 -23.73 30.65 -74.82
CA ASN A 127 -22.87 29.53 -75.22
C ASN A 127 -21.79 29.95 -76.26
N ALA A 128 -21.96 31.09 -76.93
CA ALA A 128 -20.97 31.64 -77.86
C ALA A 128 -19.69 32.13 -77.16
N ASN A 129 -19.74 32.37 -75.85
CA ASN A 129 -18.59 32.83 -75.05
C ASN A 129 -17.68 31.67 -74.57
N GLY A 130 -17.86 30.46 -75.10
CA GLY A 130 -17.13 29.26 -74.66
C GLY A 130 -15.61 29.40 -74.71
N ALA A 131 -15.05 30.09 -75.71
CA ALA A 131 -13.61 30.32 -75.81
C ALA A 131 -13.07 31.22 -74.69
N VAL A 132 -13.77 32.31 -74.39
CA VAL A 132 -13.42 33.24 -73.30
C VAL A 132 -13.58 32.56 -71.94
N TYR A 133 -14.64 31.75 -71.78
CA TYR A 133 -14.83 30.91 -70.60
C TYR A 133 -13.65 29.97 -70.38
N SER A 134 -13.23 29.21 -71.40
CA SER A 134 -12.13 28.25 -71.25
C SER A 134 -10.83 28.94 -70.86
N GLN A 135 -10.52 30.08 -71.48
CA GLN A 135 -9.32 30.85 -71.17
C GLN A 135 -9.34 31.38 -69.73
N GLN A 136 -10.45 31.99 -69.31
CA GLN A 136 -10.60 32.53 -67.95
C GLN A 136 -10.65 31.42 -66.90
N TRP A 137 -11.34 30.31 -67.17
CA TRP A 137 -11.39 29.15 -66.27
C TRP A 137 -10.03 28.48 -66.05
N GLN A 138 -9.17 28.47 -67.08
CA GLN A 138 -7.79 28.02 -66.93
C GLN A 138 -6.94 29.04 -66.17
N ALA A 139 -7.10 30.33 -66.48
CA ALA A 139 -6.37 31.42 -65.81
C ALA A 139 -6.69 31.50 -64.30
N SER A 140 -7.91 31.16 -63.89
CA SER A 140 -8.30 31.15 -62.48
C SER A 140 -7.69 30.01 -61.66
N ARG A 141 -7.14 28.98 -62.32
CA ARG A 141 -6.56 27.77 -61.70
C ARG A 141 -7.52 26.95 -60.83
N VAL A 142 -8.81 27.27 -60.77
CA VAL A 142 -9.83 26.52 -59.98
C VAL A 142 -9.95 25.05 -60.41
N GLN A 143 -9.58 24.75 -61.67
CA GLN A 143 -9.58 23.38 -62.19
C GLN A 143 -8.63 22.44 -61.43
N SER A 144 -7.54 22.94 -60.83
CA SER A 144 -6.61 22.11 -60.04
C SER A 144 -7.28 21.57 -58.77
N ILE A 145 -8.02 22.42 -58.05
CA ILE A 145 -8.85 22.00 -56.92
C ILE A 145 -9.92 21.03 -57.39
N SER A 146 -10.60 21.34 -58.49
CA SER A 146 -11.64 20.45 -59.00
C SER A 146 -11.10 19.06 -59.33
N ASN A 147 -9.87 18.96 -59.82
CA ASN A 147 -9.20 17.69 -60.09
C ASN A 147 -8.75 17.02 -58.78
N TRP A 148 -8.28 17.78 -57.79
CA TRP A 148 -7.91 17.23 -56.48
C TRP A 148 -9.12 16.63 -55.74
N ILE A 149 -10.26 17.31 -55.75
CA ILE A 149 -11.52 16.79 -55.19
C ILE A 149 -12.00 15.55 -55.97
N SER A 150 -11.67 15.44 -57.27
CA SER A 150 -12.10 14.33 -58.12
C SER A 150 -11.24 13.07 -58.01
N HIS A 151 -9.99 13.22 -57.55
CA HIS A 151 -9.05 12.12 -57.38
C HIS A 151 -8.89 11.83 -55.89
N PRO A 152 -9.72 10.95 -55.29
CA PRO A 152 -9.39 10.41 -53.99
C PRO A 152 -8.01 9.72 -54.09
N PRO A 153 -7.18 9.74 -53.04
CA PRO A 153 -5.87 9.10 -53.08
C PRO A 153 -5.99 7.66 -53.58
N ASP A 154 -5.26 7.36 -54.66
CA ASP A 154 -5.31 6.08 -55.37
C ASP A 154 -5.24 4.91 -54.40
N THR A 155 -6.24 4.04 -54.48
CA THR A 155 -6.39 2.83 -53.66
C THR A 155 -5.81 1.62 -54.37
N THR A 156 -4.73 1.79 -55.12
CA THR A 156 -3.92 0.65 -55.57
C THR A 156 -2.96 0.25 -54.46
N GLU A 157 -3.55 -0.49 -53.52
CA GLU A 157 -2.93 -1.55 -52.73
C GLU A 157 -1.81 -1.21 -51.72
N PRO A 158 -2.23 -0.84 -50.50
CA PRO A 158 -1.96 -1.66 -49.33
C PRO A 158 -3.29 -2.24 -48.82
N ARG A 159 -3.26 -3.43 -48.22
CA ARG A 159 -4.44 -4.17 -47.72
C ARG A 159 -5.30 -3.36 -46.72
N MET A 160 -4.75 -2.26 -46.20
CA MET A 160 -5.42 -1.27 -45.36
C MET A 160 -5.14 0.13 -45.91
N LYS A 161 -6.17 1.00 -45.96
CA LYS A 161 -5.99 2.40 -46.35
C LYS A 161 -5.00 3.06 -45.36
N PRO A 162 -4.01 3.83 -45.82
CA PRO A 162 -2.99 4.42 -44.95
C PRO A 162 -3.60 5.30 -43.84
N ALA A 163 -4.65 6.06 -44.14
CA ALA A 163 -5.38 6.84 -43.13
C ALA A 163 -6.00 5.98 -42.00
N VAL A 164 -6.38 4.74 -42.31
CA VAL A 164 -6.90 3.79 -41.30
C VAL A 164 -5.76 3.22 -40.46
N ALA A 165 -4.57 3.01 -41.05
CA ALA A 165 -3.38 2.59 -40.32
C ALA A 165 -2.93 3.67 -39.33
N ASP A 166 -2.86 4.92 -39.80
CA ASP A 166 -2.49 6.07 -38.98
C ASP A 166 -3.50 6.30 -37.85
N MET A 167 -4.80 6.13 -38.13
CA MET A 167 -5.85 6.18 -37.12
C MET A 167 -5.72 5.07 -36.07
N LEU A 168 -5.50 3.81 -36.50
CA LEU A 168 -5.36 2.69 -35.57
C LEU A 168 -4.10 2.82 -34.70
N ASP A 169 -2.98 3.29 -35.28
CA ASP A 169 -1.76 3.54 -34.53
C ASP A 169 -1.93 4.69 -33.53
N SER A 170 -2.63 5.77 -33.92
CA SER A 170 -3.01 6.86 -33.01
C SER A 170 -3.89 6.38 -31.86
N VAL A 171 -4.91 5.55 -32.13
CA VAL A 171 -5.81 4.98 -31.10
C VAL A 171 -5.04 4.06 -30.16
N LEU A 172 -4.18 3.18 -30.67
CA LEU A 172 -3.36 2.27 -29.85
C LEU A 172 -2.33 3.03 -29.01
N SER A 173 -1.70 4.05 -29.57
CA SER A 173 -0.79 4.95 -28.86
C SER A 173 -1.51 5.70 -27.74
N ARG A 174 -2.72 6.22 -28.01
CA ARG A 174 -3.57 6.90 -27.02
C ARG A 174 -4.01 5.93 -25.91
N ALA A 175 -4.42 4.71 -26.24
CA ALA A 175 -4.77 3.68 -25.27
C ALA A 175 -3.58 3.32 -24.38
N ARG A 176 -2.38 3.14 -24.95
CA ARG A 176 -1.15 2.86 -24.19
C ARG A 176 -0.78 4.00 -23.25
N LYS A 177 -0.89 5.26 -23.70
CA LYS A 177 -0.67 6.43 -22.85
C LYS A 177 -1.68 6.50 -21.70
N ALA A 178 -2.96 6.22 -21.97
CA ALA A 178 -3.99 6.20 -20.95
C ALA A 178 -3.73 5.13 -19.87
N VAL A 179 -3.32 3.92 -20.27
CA VAL A 179 -2.94 2.85 -19.30
C VAL A 179 -1.74 3.29 -18.46
N THR A 180 -0.66 3.78 -19.09
CA THR A 180 0.52 4.27 -18.36
C THR A 180 0.16 5.41 -17.39
N SER A 181 -0.70 6.34 -17.82
CA SER A 181 -1.16 7.44 -16.97
C SER A 181 -1.98 6.94 -15.76
N SER A 182 -2.81 5.92 -15.95
CA SER A 182 -3.58 5.30 -14.86
C SER A 182 -2.68 4.59 -13.86
N GLU A 183 -1.66 3.86 -14.34
CA GLU A 183 -0.65 3.19 -13.52
C GLU A 183 0.10 4.21 -12.65
N VAL A 184 0.65 5.25 -13.28
CA VAL A 184 1.40 6.31 -12.58
C VAL A 184 0.51 7.04 -11.58
N PHE A 185 -0.74 7.32 -11.91
CA PHE A 185 -1.69 7.96 -11.01
C PHE A 185 -1.97 7.09 -9.76
N ALA A 186 -2.19 5.79 -9.95
CA ALA A 186 -2.44 4.86 -8.85
C ALA A 186 -1.20 4.62 -7.98
N GLU A 187 -0.01 4.54 -8.58
CA GLU A 187 1.26 4.47 -7.85
C GLU A 187 1.51 5.74 -7.04
N THR A 188 1.31 6.92 -7.63
CA THR A 188 1.43 8.21 -6.92
C THR A 188 0.40 8.32 -5.79
N SER A 189 -0.83 7.89 -6.01
CA SER A 189 -1.86 7.88 -4.96
C SER A 189 -1.46 6.94 -3.81
N SER A 190 -0.88 5.78 -4.14
CA SER A 190 -0.38 4.80 -3.16
C SER A 190 0.82 5.32 -2.37
N THR A 191 1.75 6.05 -3.01
CA THR A 191 2.89 6.66 -2.29
C THR A 191 2.45 7.78 -1.37
N VAL A 192 1.45 8.58 -1.77
CA VAL A 192 0.89 9.66 -0.93
C VAL A 192 0.14 9.11 0.29
N LEU A 193 -0.61 8.02 0.12
CA LEU A 193 -1.31 7.36 1.23
C LEU A 193 -0.38 6.55 2.14
N THR A 194 0.82 6.22 1.68
CA THR A 194 1.83 5.53 2.48
C THR A 194 2.43 6.46 3.52
N VAL A 195 2.56 5.98 4.76
CA VAL A 195 3.17 6.75 5.85
C VAL A 195 4.57 7.23 5.46
N PRO A 196 4.90 8.54 5.60
CA PRO A 196 6.20 9.10 5.23
C PRO A 196 7.39 8.41 5.90
N GLU A 197 8.47 8.21 5.13
CA GLU A 197 9.67 7.51 5.59
C GLU A 197 10.33 8.18 6.81
N ALA A 198 10.31 9.51 6.89
CA ALA A 198 10.83 10.23 8.06
C ALA A 198 10.06 9.90 9.36
N LYS A 199 8.75 9.65 9.27
CA LYS A 199 7.95 9.19 10.43
C LYS A 199 8.26 7.74 10.77
N ARG A 200 8.49 6.88 9.77
CA ARG A 200 8.91 5.50 10.00
C ARG A 200 10.25 5.43 10.72
N GLN A 201 11.23 6.23 10.28
CA GLN A 201 12.54 6.31 10.92
C GLN A 201 12.45 6.81 12.37
N SER A 202 11.56 7.77 12.67
CA SER A 202 11.39 8.26 14.04
C SER A 202 10.70 7.26 14.97
N ILE A 203 9.82 6.41 14.44
CA ILE A 203 9.24 5.29 15.21
C ILE A 203 10.26 4.16 15.35
N GLN A 204 11.05 3.88 14.32
CA GLN A 204 12.14 2.90 14.38
C GLN A 204 13.17 3.28 15.45
N SER A 205 13.54 4.56 15.54
CA SER A 205 14.41 5.05 16.62
C SER A 205 13.73 4.97 17.98
N ALA A 206 12.44 5.30 18.07
CA ALA A 206 11.69 5.16 19.32
C ALA A 206 11.59 3.69 19.79
N ILE A 207 11.52 2.73 18.87
CA ILE A 207 11.56 1.30 19.19
C ILE A 207 12.95 0.90 19.71
N SER A 208 14.03 1.38 19.08
CA SER A 208 15.38 1.09 19.60
C SER A 208 15.60 1.71 20.98
N ASP A 209 15.18 2.94 21.18
CA ASP A 209 15.28 3.64 22.48
C ASP A 209 14.45 2.92 23.55
N TRP A 210 13.24 2.48 23.20
CA TRP A 210 12.42 1.65 24.08
C TRP A 210 13.08 0.32 24.42
N SER A 211 13.68 -0.37 23.44
CA SER A 211 14.35 -1.66 23.68
C SER A 211 15.54 -1.51 24.63
N GLU A 212 16.33 -0.44 24.47
CA GLU A 212 17.46 -0.14 25.35
C GLU A 212 16.98 0.15 26.77
N GLU A 213 15.98 1.01 26.93
CA GLU A 213 15.43 1.34 28.25
C GLU A 213 14.71 0.14 28.88
N ALA A 214 14.06 -0.72 28.10
CA ALA A 214 13.43 -1.94 28.61
C ALA A 214 14.45 -2.97 29.11
N HIS A 215 15.57 -3.12 28.42
CA HIS A 215 16.68 -3.95 28.88
C HIS A 215 17.35 -3.37 30.14
N ARG A 216 17.45 -2.04 30.23
CA ARG A 216 17.96 -1.33 31.40
C ARG A 216 17.02 -1.47 32.60
N ASP A 217 15.73 -1.27 32.39
CA ASP A 217 14.64 -1.50 33.35
C ASP A 217 14.74 -2.91 33.93
N LEU A 218 14.80 -3.92 33.06
CA LEU A 218 14.98 -5.31 33.49
C LEU A 218 16.20 -5.50 34.39
N GLN A 219 17.34 -4.90 34.04
CA GLN A 219 18.55 -5.03 34.84
C GLN A 219 18.41 -4.33 36.20
N VAL A 220 17.90 -3.10 36.23
CA VAL A 220 17.81 -2.27 37.43
C VAL A 220 16.68 -2.74 38.34
N ASN A 221 15.47 -2.89 37.82
CA ASN A 221 14.29 -3.21 38.61
C ASN A 221 14.26 -4.67 39.07
N LEU A 222 14.72 -5.63 38.25
CA LEU A 222 14.81 -7.00 38.72
C LEU A 222 15.97 -7.19 39.71
N SER A 223 17.11 -6.53 39.51
CA SER A 223 18.22 -6.61 40.48
C SER A 223 17.85 -5.95 41.81
N SER A 224 17.18 -4.80 41.79
CA SER A 224 16.70 -4.14 43.01
C SER A 224 15.65 -5.00 43.72
N ALA A 225 14.74 -5.64 42.98
CA ALA A 225 13.76 -6.57 43.53
C ALA A 225 14.42 -7.82 44.14
N LEU A 226 15.46 -8.37 43.52
CA LEU A 226 16.25 -9.48 44.06
C LEU A 226 17.13 -9.07 45.26
N LEU A 227 17.42 -7.78 45.43
CA LEU A 227 18.09 -7.26 46.62
C LEU A 227 17.09 -6.76 47.68
N SER A 228 15.79 -6.88 47.43
CA SER A 228 14.76 -6.38 48.33
C SER A 228 14.71 -7.16 49.65
N PRO A 229 14.20 -6.53 50.73
CA PRO A 229 13.91 -7.22 51.98
C PRO A 229 12.96 -8.41 51.80
N ALA A 230 12.02 -8.32 50.84
CA ALA A 230 11.10 -9.40 50.51
C ALA A 230 11.85 -10.64 50.02
N TRP A 231 12.79 -10.48 49.08
CA TRP A 231 13.61 -11.61 48.60
C TRP A 231 14.53 -12.17 49.69
N ARG A 232 15.04 -11.33 50.60
CA ARG A 232 15.83 -11.79 51.76
C ARG A 232 15.05 -12.71 52.70
N ARG A 233 13.72 -12.72 52.68
CA ARG A 233 12.92 -13.70 53.46
C ARG A 233 13.05 -15.14 52.94
N THR A 234 13.57 -15.32 51.73
CA THR A 234 13.80 -16.65 51.13
C THR A 234 15.13 -17.29 51.53
N ILE A 235 15.76 -16.93 52.66
CA ILE A 235 17.04 -17.56 53.07
C ILE A 235 16.81 -19.00 53.58
N TRP A 236 17.79 -19.89 53.35
CA TRP A 236 17.70 -21.34 53.60
C TRP A 236 17.22 -21.73 55.00
N TRP A 237 17.60 -21.01 56.05
CA TRP A 237 17.22 -21.37 57.43
C TRP A 237 15.75 -21.07 57.74
N ARG A 238 15.14 -20.09 57.04
CA ARG A 238 13.72 -19.75 57.21
C ARG A 238 12.79 -20.82 56.64
N LEU A 239 13.28 -21.64 55.70
CA LEU A 239 12.51 -22.72 55.10
C LEU A 239 11.89 -23.66 56.12
N PHE A 240 12.58 -23.92 57.25
CA PHE A 240 12.09 -24.83 58.28
C PHE A 240 10.86 -24.33 59.05
N TRP A 241 10.59 -23.02 59.05
CA TRP A 241 9.51 -22.41 59.85
C TRP A 241 8.46 -21.67 59.00
N ARG A 242 8.89 -21.08 57.88
CA ARG A 242 8.09 -20.21 57.02
C ARG A 242 8.35 -20.53 55.55
N ILE A 243 7.87 -21.69 55.11
CA ILE A 243 7.97 -22.12 53.71
C ILE A 243 6.98 -21.39 52.78
N ASP A 244 5.88 -20.89 53.35
CA ASP A 244 4.87 -20.05 52.73
C ASP A 244 5.44 -18.71 52.25
N GLU A 245 6.45 -18.17 52.93
CA GLU A 245 7.12 -16.93 52.51
C GLU A 245 7.83 -17.07 51.15
N VAL A 246 8.17 -18.29 50.72
CA VAL A 246 8.83 -18.52 49.42
C VAL A 246 7.94 -18.10 48.26
N SER A 247 6.66 -18.53 48.27
CA SER A 247 5.73 -18.20 47.19
C SER A 247 5.36 -16.73 47.19
N ILE A 248 5.13 -16.16 48.39
CA ILE A 248 4.80 -14.74 48.56
C ILE A 248 5.97 -13.86 48.09
N SER A 249 7.20 -14.12 48.56
CA SER A 249 8.37 -13.32 48.18
C SER A 249 8.75 -13.48 46.71
N ALA A 250 8.66 -14.69 46.13
CA ALA A 250 8.91 -14.89 44.71
C ALA A 250 7.87 -14.17 43.84
N GLY A 251 6.59 -14.22 44.25
CA GLY A 251 5.52 -13.49 43.58
C GLY A 251 5.71 -11.97 43.68
N ASP A 252 6.13 -11.45 44.84
CA ASP A 252 6.37 -10.01 45.04
C ASP A 252 7.53 -9.49 44.19
N VAL A 253 8.62 -10.27 44.08
CA VAL A 253 9.77 -9.95 43.21
C VAL A 253 9.35 -9.87 41.75
N LEU A 254 8.56 -10.83 41.26
CA LEU A 254 8.09 -10.82 39.87
C LEU A 254 7.07 -9.71 39.61
N ARG A 255 6.16 -9.43 40.54
CA ARG A 255 5.15 -8.36 40.34
C ARG A 255 5.76 -6.96 40.31
N ARG A 256 6.81 -6.71 41.11
CA ARG A 256 7.43 -5.39 41.23
C ARG A 256 8.64 -5.18 40.33
N GLY A 257 9.43 -6.22 40.10
CA GLY A 257 10.74 -6.10 39.42
C GLY A 257 10.73 -6.55 37.95
N TRP A 258 9.65 -7.15 37.46
CA TRP A 258 9.62 -7.73 36.12
C TRP A 258 8.90 -6.83 35.12
N LEU A 259 9.69 -6.09 34.32
CA LEU A 259 9.26 -5.27 33.17
C LEU A 259 8.07 -4.34 33.44
N VAL A 260 8.04 -3.65 34.59
CA VAL A 260 6.90 -2.81 34.97
C VAL A 260 6.93 -1.47 34.23
N GLU A 261 8.10 -0.85 34.12
CA GLU A 261 8.26 0.43 33.41
C GLU A 261 8.28 0.22 31.90
N ALA A 262 8.96 -0.85 31.44
CA ALA A 262 8.97 -1.25 30.03
C ALA A 262 7.57 -1.42 29.44
N GLU A 263 6.62 -1.95 30.22
CA GLU A 263 5.22 -2.15 29.84
C GLU A 263 4.44 -0.83 29.69
N GLN A 264 4.68 0.13 30.58
CA GLN A 264 4.09 1.47 30.46
C GLN A 264 4.63 2.20 29.24
N ASN A 265 5.93 2.11 29.01
CA ASN A 265 6.57 2.69 27.83
C ASN A 265 6.13 2.00 26.54
N LEU A 266 5.86 0.69 26.58
CA LEU A 266 5.28 -0.06 25.46
C LEU A 266 3.87 0.43 25.13
N ALA A 267 3.03 0.67 26.15
CA ALA A 267 1.70 1.24 25.96
C ALA A 267 1.79 2.62 25.27
N PHE A 268 2.70 3.48 25.70
CA PHE A 268 2.94 4.77 25.05
C PHE A 268 3.45 4.64 23.59
N LEU A 269 4.42 3.76 23.36
CA LEU A 269 4.99 3.51 22.04
C LEU A 269 3.94 2.96 21.06
N SER A 270 3.13 2.01 21.51
CA SER A 270 2.04 1.46 20.71
C SER A 270 0.99 2.53 20.35
N GLY A 271 0.70 3.46 21.26
CA GLY A 271 -0.15 4.62 20.97
C GLY A 271 0.43 5.49 19.83
N ARG A 272 1.75 5.74 19.85
CA ARG A 272 2.43 6.46 18.75
C ARG A 272 2.41 5.70 17.43
N VAL A 273 2.56 4.37 17.46
CA VAL A 273 2.47 3.52 16.27
C VAL A 273 1.07 3.62 15.65
N VAL A 274 0.02 3.57 16.48
CA VAL A 274 -1.37 3.74 16.03
C VAL A 274 -1.63 5.16 15.49
N GLU A 275 -1.16 6.21 16.18
CA GLU A 275 -1.29 7.60 15.72
C GLU A 275 -0.64 7.82 14.34
N THR A 276 0.47 7.14 14.07
CA THR A 276 1.16 7.25 12.78
C THR A 276 0.46 6.50 11.64
N GLY A 277 -0.55 5.68 11.92
CA GLY A 277 -1.25 4.87 10.93
C GLY A 277 -0.43 3.67 10.43
N LEU A 278 0.61 3.28 11.16
CA LEU A 278 1.45 2.13 10.81
C LEU A 278 0.75 0.81 11.17
N ALA A 279 0.01 0.78 12.28
CA ALA A 279 -0.73 -0.40 12.72
C ALA A 279 -2.12 -0.03 13.20
N THR A 280 -3.07 -0.96 13.04
CA THR A 280 -4.38 -0.84 13.67
C THR A 280 -4.35 -1.46 15.07
N VAL A 281 -5.18 -0.98 15.99
CA VAL A 281 -5.32 -1.55 17.34
C VAL A 281 -5.58 -3.06 17.30
N ASP A 282 -6.42 -3.52 16.38
CA ASP A 282 -6.73 -4.94 16.22
C ASP A 282 -5.54 -5.76 15.70
N GLU A 283 -4.65 -5.15 14.93
CA GLU A 283 -3.45 -5.79 14.40
C GLU A 283 -2.42 -5.99 15.51
N LEU A 284 -2.17 -4.95 16.31
CA LEU A 284 -1.31 -5.02 17.50
C LEU A 284 -1.84 -6.05 18.52
N LYS A 285 -3.16 -6.13 18.69
CA LYS A 285 -3.82 -7.15 19.53
C LYS A 285 -3.70 -8.56 18.93
N ARG A 286 -3.98 -8.73 17.64
CA ARG A 286 -3.92 -10.04 16.97
C ARG A 286 -2.52 -10.62 17.04
N GLU A 287 -1.50 -9.79 16.80
CA GLU A 287 -0.10 -10.22 16.95
C GLU A 287 0.17 -10.68 18.37
N SER A 288 -0.28 -9.97 19.40
CA SER A 288 -0.12 -10.40 20.79
C SER A 288 -0.77 -11.77 21.10
N ALA A 289 -1.83 -12.12 20.37
CA ALA A 289 -2.63 -13.34 20.57
C ALA A 289 -2.22 -14.53 19.70
N SER A 290 -1.73 -14.34 18.47
CA SER A 290 -1.49 -15.44 17.52
C SER A 290 -0.12 -16.11 17.69
N ASP A 291 0.92 -15.33 18.02
CA ASP A 291 2.30 -15.82 17.84
C ASP A 291 3.09 -15.99 19.16
N SER A 292 2.66 -15.34 20.26
CA SER A 292 3.31 -15.49 21.59
C SER A 292 3.10 -16.89 22.20
N ALA A 293 2.11 -17.63 21.70
CA ALA A 293 1.70 -18.92 22.23
C ALA A 293 2.27 -20.11 21.46
N ALA A 294 2.59 -19.94 20.17
CA ALA A 294 2.95 -21.04 19.28
C ALA A 294 4.46 -21.19 19.08
N GLU A 295 5.22 -20.09 18.91
CA GLU A 295 6.65 -20.18 18.57
C GLU A 295 7.58 -20.22 19.78
N THR A 296 7.22 -19.61 20.90
CA THR A 296 8.10 -19.51 22.07
C THR A 296 8.01 -20.72 23.02
N GLY A 297 7.08 -21.65 22.80
CA GLY A 297 6.83 -22.79 23.71
C GLY A 297 6.51 -22.39 25.16
N LEU A 298 6.15 -21.11 25.37
CA LEU A 298 6.01 -20.49 26.68
C LEU A 298 4.65 -20.83 27.28
N LEU A 299 3.55 -20.69 26.54
CA LEU A 299 2.21 -21.04 27.01
C LEU A 299 1.99 -22.57 27.01
N ASP A 300 1.84 -23.14 28.21
CA ASP A 300 1.39 -24.52 28.42
C ASP A 300 0.00 -24.73 27.77
N GLN A 301 -0.30 -25.95 27.32
CA GLN A 301 -1.59 -26.26 26.66
C GLN A 301 -2.79 -25.85 27.54
N VAL A 302 -2.66 -26.02 28.86
CA VAL A 302 -3.67 -25.65 29.86
C VAL A 302 -3.99 -24.15 29.85
N MET A 303 -2.99 -23.28 29.75
CA MET A 303 -3.22 -21.82 29.67
C MET A 303 -3.85 -21.42 28.33
N LYS A 304 -3.57 -22.14 27.24
CA LYS A 304 -4.22 -21.89 25.95
C LYS A 304 -5.70 -22.24 26.02
N ASP A 305 -6.04 -23.34 26.69
CA ASP A 305 -7.41 -23.78 26.91
C ASP A 305 -8.17 -22.80 27.82
N GLU A 306 -7.55 -22.32 28.92
CA GLU A 306 -8.15 -21.31 29.81
C GLU A 306 -8.34 -19.94 29.12
N ILE A 307 -7.39 -19.50 28.29
CA ILE A 307 -7.53 -18.27 27.48
C ILE A 307 -8.62 -18.45 26.41
N GLY A 308 -8.72 -19.64 25.82
CA GLY A 308 -9.78 -19.99 24.88
C GLY A 308 -11.17 -19.96 25.54
N GLU A 309 -11.29 -20.54 26.73
CA GLU A 309 -12.52 -20.54 27.53
C GLU A 309 -12.90 -19.11 27.97
N TYR A 310 -11.94 -18.29 28.40
CA TYR A 310 -12.17 -16.88 28.75
C TYR A 310 -12.65 -16.06 27.54
N LYS A 311 -12.06 -16.26 26.36
CA LYS A 311 -12.49 -15.60 25.12
C LYS A 311 -13.87 -16.07 24.65
N ALA A 312 -14.21 -17.36 24.84
CA ALA A 312 -15.52 -17.91 24.56
C ALA A 312 -16.60 -17.37 25.51
N VAL A 313 -16.27 -17.14 26.79
CA VAL A 313 -17.14 -16.45 27.74
C VAL A 313 -17.34 -14.97 27.37
N GLN A 314 -16.28 -14.29 26.90
CA GLN A 314 -16.34 -12.88 26.50
C GLN A 314 -17.13 -12.65 25.19
N SER A 315 -17.09 -13.60 24.26
CA SER A 315 -17.87 -13.59 23.01
C SER A 315 -19.31 -14.07 23.19
N GLY A 316 -19.68 -14.51 24.40
CA GLY A 316 -21.04 -14.93 24.75
C GLY A 316 -21.37 -16.38 24.38
N GLU A 317 -20.37 -17.19 24.00
CA GLU A 317 -20.53 -18.59 23.61
C GLU A 317 -20.67 -19.54 24.82
N LEU A 318 -20.22 -19.14 26.02
CA LEU A 318 -20.33 -19.91 27.27
C LEU A 318 -20.87 -19.05 28.43
N GLN A 319 -21.84 -19.59 29.18
CA GLN A 319 -22.37 -18.92 30.38
C GLN A 319 -21.38 -19.05 31.56
N SER A 320 -20.96 -17.91 32.10
CA SER A 320 -19.98 -17.83 33.18
C SER A 320 -20.49 -18.48 34.48
N GLY A 321 -19.96 -19.66 34.80
CA GLY A 321 -20.09 -20.27 36.11
C GLY A 321 -19.03 -19.73 37.06
N LYS A 322 -19.44 -18.84 37.97
CA LYS A 322 -18.72 -18.43 39.20
C LYS A 322 -17.60 -17.38 39.02
N VAL A 323 -18.00 -16.11 38.88
CA VAL A 323 -17.15 -14.96 39.23
C VAL A 323 -17.54 -14.42 40.60
N GLU A 324 -17.16 -15.13 41.66
CA GLU A 324 -17.06 -14.51 42.98
C GLU A 324 -15.79 -13.64 42.98
N THR A 325 -15.91 -12.36 42.59
CA THR A 325 -14.95 -11.24 42.87
C THR A 325 -15.23 -9.95 42.07
N VAL A 326 -16.36 -9.79 41.37
CA VAL A 326 -16.62 -8.53 40.61
C VAL A 326 -16.75 -7.30 41.52
N ALA A 327 -17.23 -7.47 42.75
CA ALA A 327 -17.40 -6.36 43.71
C ALA A 327 -16.09 -5.87 44.35
N GLU A 328 -15.04 -6.70 44.38
CA GLU A 328 -13.74 -6.34 44.97
C GLU A 328 -12.79 -5.71 43.92
N LEU A 329 -13.00 -6.00 42.63
CA LEU A 329 -12.36 -5.36 41.48
C LEU A 329 -12.92 -3.97 41.12
N MET A 330 -14.02 -3.55 41.76
CA MET A 330 -14.71 -2.26 41.51
C MET A 330 -14.12 -1.06 42.28
N GLN A 331 -12.95 -1.20 42.90
CA GLN A 331 -12.17 -0.03 43.35
C GLN A 331 -11.41 0.56 42.15
N LEU A 332 -12.13 1.16 41.20
CA LEU A 332 -11.50 1.83 40.07
C LEU A 332 -10.68 3.03 40.58
N PRO A 333 -9.41 3.18 40.17
CA PRO A 333 -8.76 4.47 40.19
C PRO A 333 -9.63 5.47 39.40
N PRO A 334 -9.97 6.64 39.95
CA PRO A 334 -10.91 7.58 39.32
C PRO A 334 -10.45 8.09 37.94
N MET A 335 -9.16 7.91 37.61
CA MET A 335 -8.58 8.25 36.31
C MET A 335 -9.02 7.27 35.21
N LEU A 336 -9.10 5.96 35.49
CA LEU A 336 -9.45 4.95 34.48
C LEU A 336 -10.94 5.02 34.12
N ALA A 337 -11.80 5.29 35.10
CA ALA A 337 -13.22 5.55 34.88
C ALA A 337 -13.43 6.79 33.98
N ARG A 338 -12.67 7.88 34.21
CA ARG A 338 -12.72 9.08 33.36
C ARG A 338 -12.24 8.81 31.93
N VAL A 339 -11.17 8.04 31.76
CA VAL A 339 -10.67 7.67 30.43
C VAL A 339 -11.71 6.84 29.68
N GLN A 340 -12.36 5.88 30.35
CA GLN A 340 -13.46 5.10 29.78
C GLN A 340 -14.65 5.99 29.39
N GLU A 341 -15.07 6.93 30.24
CA GLU A 341 -16.15 7.86 29.94
C GLU A 341 -15.82 8.81 28.78
N GLN A 342 -14.58 9.26 28.66
CA GLN A 342 -14.16 10.23 27.65
C GLN A 342 -13.83 9.62 26.29
N SER A 343 -13.31 8.39 26.27
CA SER A 343 -12.81 7.74 25.05
C SER A 343 -13.60 6.50 24.63
N GLY A 344 -14.49 5.97 25.49
CA GLY A 344 -15.18 4.70 25.27
C GLY A 344 -14.27 3.46 25.38
N LEU A 345 -12.98 3.63 25.66
CA LEU A 345 -11.99 2.55 25.72
C LEU A 345 -11.95 1.92 27.11
N ASN A 346 -12.19 0.61 27.18
CA ASN A 346 -12.03 -0.20 28.40
C ASN A 346 -10.56 -0.57 28.63
N ALA A 347 -9.72 0.39 29.02
CA ALA A 347 -8.29 0.15 29.26
C ALA A 347 -7.99 -0.93 30.33
N MET A 348 -8.95 -1.23 31.21
CA MET A 348 -8.85 -2.27 32.25
C MET A 348 -9.06 -3.69 31.72
N PHE A 349 -9.89 -3.87 30.70
CA PHE A 349 -10.33 -5.20 30.24
C PHE A 349 -9.93 -5.49 28.79
N ASP A 350 -9.66 -4.46 27.99
CA ASP A 350 -9.24 -4.57 26.60
C ASP A 350 -8.32 -3.39 26.20
N PRO A 351 -7.11 -3.30 26.77
CA PRO A 351 -6.15 -2.25 26.41
C PRO A 351 -5.80 -2.29 24.92
N PRO A 352 -5.65 -1.13 24.25
CA PRO A 352 -5.35 -1.03 22.81
C PRO A 352 -3.91 -1.39 22.44
N TRP A 353 -3.09 -1.87 23.38
CA TRP A 353 -1.68 -2.20 23.19
C TRP A 353 -1.40 -3.69 23.41
N PRO A 354 -0.26 -4.20 22.92
CA PRO A 354 0.11 -5.60 23.10
C PRO A 354 0.24 -5.99 24.58
N GLN A 355 -0.44 -7.06 25.00
CA GLN A 355 -0.42 -7.56 26.38
C GLN A 355 0.62 -8.66 26.64
N THR A 356 1.60 -8.82 25.74
CA THR A 356 2.60 -9.91 25.83
C THR A 356 3.39 -9.88 27.15
N ILE A 357 3.76 -8.69 27.65
CA ILE A 357 4.44 -8.52 28.95
C ILE A 357 3.51 -8.92 30.11
N HIS A 358 2.28 -8.39 30.15
CA HIS A 358 1.31 -8.76 31.18
C HIS A 358 1.07 -10.27 31.24
N LEU A 359 0.82 -10.90 30.08
CA LEU A 359 0.51 -12.33 29.98
C LEU A 359 1.70 -13.20 30.38
N SER A 360 2.91 -12.87 29.89
CA SER A 360 4.13 -13.59 30.28
C SER A 360 4.43 -13.45 31.77
N ARG A 361 4.20 -12.27 32.37
CA ARG A 361 4.30 -12.08 33.83
C ARG A 361 3.34 -12.99 34.60
N GLN A 362 2.07 -13.06 34.20
CA GLN A 362 1.09 -13.97 34.84
C GLN A 362 1.53 -15.42 34.68
N GLN A 363 1.96 -15.81 33.49
CA GLN A 363 2.42 -17.16 33.23
C GLN A 363 3.63 -17.54 34.10
N MET A 364 4.59 -16.63 34.27
CA MET A 364 5.72 -16.81 35.17
C MET A 364 5.27 -16.93 36.64
N LEU A 365 4.28 -16.14 37.06
CA LEU A 365 3.69 -16.28 38.39
C LEU A 365 3.05 -17.66 38.59
N HIS A 366 2.36 -18.21 37.59
CA HIS A 366 1.73 -19.52 37.68
C HIS A 366 2.70 -20.69 37.53
N ARG A 367 3.83 -20.52 36.82
CA ARG A 367 4.80 -21.59 36.58
C ARG A 367 6.00 -21.54 37.53
N LEU A 368 6.67 -20.40 37.66
CA LEU A 368 7.93 -20.29 38.39
C LEU A 368 7.72 -20.26 39.91
N VAL A 369 6.68 -19.58 40.39
CA VAL A 369 6.43 -19.48 41.84
C VAL A 369 6.08 -20.83 42.45
N PRO A 370 5.14 -21.63 41.89
CA PRO A 370 4.82 -22.94 42.46
C PRO A 370 5.94 -23.96 42.31
N THR A 371 6.71 -23.89 41.21
CA THR A 371 7.86 -24.78 41.02
C THR A 371 8.98 -24.50 42.03
N MET A 372 9.27 -23.22 42.31
CA MET A 372 10.20 -22.82 43.37
C MET A 372 9.71 -23.29 44.75
N HIS A 373 8.41 -23.13 45.04
CA HIS A 373 7.82 -23.59 46.29
C HIS A 373 7.90 -25.12 46.44
N ARG A 374 7.60 -25.89 45.39
CA ARG A 374 7.73 -27.36 45.38
C ARG A 374 9.18 -27.80 45.64
N LYS A 375 10.15 -27.13 45.00
CA LYS A 375 11.58 -27.41 45.23
C LYS A 375 11.99 -27.12 46.68
N ALA A 376 11.50 -26.02 47.26
CA ALA A 376 11.71 -25.70 48.66
C ALA A 376 11.17 -26.82 49.58
N GLN A 377 9.94 -27.30 49.32
CA GLN A 377 9.31 -28.38 50.08
C GLN A 377 10.11 -29.69 49.96
N ALA A 378 10.52 -30.07 48.74
CA ALA A 378 11.30 -31.27 48.52
C ALA A 378 12.67 -31.23 49.21
N LEU A 379 13.36 -30.08 49.16
CA LEU A 379 14.64 -29.90 49.84
C LEU A 379 14.50 -29.92 51.36
N MET A 380 13.43 -29.34 51.91
CA MET A 380 13.14 -29.35 53.34
C MET A 380 12.77 -30.76 53.84
N LEU A 381 11.91 -31.48 53.13
CA LEU A 381 11.55 -32.86 53.49
C LEU A 381 12.76 -33.79 53.40
N GLY A 382 13.60 -33.61 52.38
CA GLY A 382 14.85 -34.35 52.24
C GLY A 382 15.85 -34.06 53.36
N SER A 383 15.95 -32.81 53.82
CA SER A 383 16.83 -32.46 54.94
C SER A 383 16.28 -32.99 56.27
N LEU A 384 14.97 -32.85 56.54
CA LEU A 384 14.30 -33.41 57.72
C LEU A 384 14.44 -34.93 57.80
N SER A 385 14.26 -35.64 56.69
CA SER A 385 14.43 -37.10 56.63
C SER A 385 15.87 -37.51 56.93
N THR A 386 16.85 -36.78 56.39
CA THR A 386 18.26 -37.10 56.63
C THR A 386 18.70 -36.77 58.07
N ILE A 387 18.21 -35.65 58.64
CA ILE A 387 18.43 -35.29 60.04
C ILE A 387 17.80 -36.35 60.96
N GLY A 388 16.53 -36.71 60.71
CA GLY A 388 15.82 -37.74 61.46
C GLY A 388 16.47 -39.11 61.35
N GLY A 389 16.93 -39.50 60.17
CA GLY A 389 17.69 -40.74 59.95
C GLY A 389 19.02 -40.75 60.68
N SER A 390 19.77 -39.64 60.65
CA SER A 390 21.04 -39.51 61.38
C SER A 390 20.84 -39.56 62.90
N ALA A 391 19.78 -38.92 63.39
CA ALA A 391 19.38 -38.96 64.80
C ALA A 391 18.90 -40.34 65.24
N ALA A 392 18.13 -41.05 64.39
CA ALA A 392 17.68 -42.41 64.65
C ALA A 392 18.86 -43.39 64.69
N LEU A 393 19.83 -43.25 63.77
CA LEU A 393 21.07 -44.05 63.78
C LEU A 393 21.91 -43.78 65.04
N ALA A 394 22.04 -42.52 65.44
CA ALA A 394 22.72 -42.16 66.69
C ALA A 394 22.00 -42.73 67.92
N GLY A 395 20.67 -42.63 67.99
CA GLY A 395 19.87 -43.21 69.07
C GLY A 395 19.98 -44.73 69.11
N TRP A 396 19.92 -45.38 67.96
CA TRP A 396 20.11 -46.83 67.82
C TRP A 396 21.50 -47.25 68.29
N LEU A 397 22.56 -46.54 67.90
CA LEU A 397 23.93 -46.83 68.35
C LEU A 397 24.09 -46.66 69.87
N SER A 398 23.47 -45.64 70.45
CA SER A 398 23.47 -45.42 71.90
C SER A 398 22.81 -46.58 72.65
N VAL A 399 21.66 -47.05 72.16
CA VAL A 399 20.94 -48.20 72.74
C VAL A 399 21.71 -49.51 72.53
N ALA A 400 22.21 -49.76 71.31
CA ALA A 400 22.90 -50.99 70.95
C ALA A 400 24.25 -51.16 71.68
N SER A 401 24.93 -50.05 72.00
CA SER A 401 26.19 -50.05 72.76
C SER A 401 26.01 -50.02 74.29
N GLY A 402 24.77 -50.07 74.79
CA GLY A 402 24.50 -49.96 76.23
C GLY A 402 24.93 -48.62 76.85
N GLY A 403 24.95 -47.54 76.05
CA GLY A 403 25.34 -46.19 76.49
C GLY A 403 26.85 -45.91 76.52
N VAL A 404 27.70 -46.86 76.15
CA VAL A 404 29.17 -46.65 76.15
C VAL A 404 29.61 -45.76 74.99
N ALA A 405 28.92 -45.81 73.84
CA ALA A 405 29.25 -45.03 72.64
C ALA A 405 28.49 -43.69 72.54
N LEU A 406 28.08 -43.08 73.66
CA LEU A 406 27.32 -41.81 73.67
C LEU A 406 28.02 -40.68 72.89
N TYR A 407 29.34 -40.57 73.01
CA TYR A 407 30.13 -39.57 72.29
C TYR A 407 30.12 -39.81 70.77
N GLU A 408 30.27 -41.06 70.35
CA GLU A 408 30.28 -41.46 68.93
C GLU A 408 28.90 -41.30 68.30
N ALA A 409 27.84 -41.68 69.03
CA ALA A 409 26.45 -41.43 68.64
C ALA A 409 26.16 -39.93 68.47
N GLY A 410 26.61 -39.10 69.42
CA GLY A 410 26.50 -37.64 69.32
C GLY A 410 27.24 -37.07 68.11
N ALA A 411 28.44 -37.58 67.81
CA ALA A 411 29.22 -37.17 66.64
C ALA A 411 28.50 -37.51 65.32
N ILE A 412 27.90 -38.71 65.20
CA ILE A 412 27.14 -39.11 64.01
C ILE A 412 25.91 -38.20 63.81
N ALA A 413 25.16 -37.91 64.88
CA ALA A 413 24.02 -37.00 64.82
C ALA A 413 24.45 -35.58 64.40
N ALA A 414 25.51 -35.04 65.01
CA ALA A 414 26.03 -33.72 64.71
C ALA A 414 26.56 -33.60 63.28
N LEU A 415 27.29 -34.61 62.79
CA LEU A 415 27.78 -34.66 61.42
C LEU A 415 26.63 -34.72 60.41
N GLY A 416 25.60 -35.55 60.67
CA GLY A 416 24.39 -35.60 59.86
C GLY A 416 23.68 -34.24 59.78
N LEU A 417 23.54 -33.55 60.91
CA LEU A 417 22.95 -32.22 60.96
C LEU A 417 23.79 -31.19 60.19
N VAL A 418 25.08 -31.08 60.44
CA VAL A 418 25.94 -30.09 59.77
C VAL A 418 26.01 -30.36 58.26
N TRP A 419 26.11 -31.63 57.86
CA TRP A 419 26.13 -32.02 56.45
C TRP A 419 24.83 -31.67 55.73
N THR A 420 23.68 -31.97 56.34
CA THR A 420 22.37 -31.66 55.75
C THR A 420 22.12 -30.16 55.64
N LEU A 421 22.47 -29.37 56.66
CA LEU A 421 22.33 -27.91 56.62
C LEU A 421 23.23 -27.30 55.54
N ARG A 422 24.48 -27.75 55.42
CA ARG A 422 25.40 -27.30 54.37
C ARG A 422 24.89 -27.67 52.98
N ARG A 423 24.34 -28.88 52.82
CA ARG A 423 23.73 -29.35 51.57
C ARG A 423 22.48 -28.53 51.21
N LEU A 424 21.62 -28.25 52.20
CA LEU A 424 20.43 -27.43 52.03
C LEU A 424 20.81 -26.01 51.62
N GLN A 425 21.75 -25.37 52.32
CA GLN A 425 22.25 -24.04 51.97
C GLN A 425 22.76 -23.99 50.52
N LYS A 426 23.66 -24.92 50.13
CA LYS A 426 24.21 -24.92 48.78
C LYS A 426 23.14 -25.13 47.71
N ARG A 427 22.28 -26.15 47.88
CA ARG A 427 21.22 -26.46 46.91
C ARG A 427 20.20 -25.34 46.83
N TRP A 428 19.77 -24.80 47.96
CA TRP A 428 18.77 -23.75 47.98
C TRP A 428 19.28 -22.42 47.42
N THR A 429 20.52 -22.02 47.72
CA THR A 429 21.13 -20.84 47.10
C THR A 429 21.20 -21.01 45.58
N HIS A 430 21.57 -22.19 45.09
CA HIS A 430 21.56 -22.49 43.66
C HIS A 430 20.15 -22.39 43.06
N GLU A 431 19.12 -22.94 43.71
CA GLU A 431 17.74 -22.82 43.20
C GLU A 431 17.24 -21.36 43.16
N ARG A 432 17.68 -20.52 44.09
CA ARG A 432 17.39 -19.07 44.08
C ARG A 432 18.08 -18.36 42.91
N GLU A 433 19.31 -18.75 42.59
CA GLU A 433 20.03 -18.24 41.41
C GLU A 433 19.35 -18.68 40.11
N VAL A 434 18.99 -19.96 40.00
CA VAL A 434 18.26 -20.50 38.85
C VAL A 434 16.92 -19.80 38.64
N PHE A 435 16.19 -19.47 39.72
CA PHE A 435 14.97 -18.67 39.62
C PHE A 435 15.24 -17.28 39.03
N ALA A 436 16.26 -16.59 39.53
CA ALA A 436 16.63 -15.26 39.06
C ALA A 436 17.12 -15.28 37.59
N GLU A 437 17.90 -16.29 37.21
CA GLU A 437 18.37 -16.48 35.83
C GLU A 437 17.21 -16.78 34.88
N THR A 438 16.32 -17.69 35.25
CA THR A 438 15.13 -18.02 34.45
C THR A 438 14.26 -16.78 34.26
N ALA A 439 14.05 -16.00 35.32
CA ALA A 439 13.26 -14.78 35.23
C ALA A 439 13.88 -13.71 34.31
N ARG A 440 15.22 -13.61 34.27
CA ARG A 440 15.94 -12.71 33.36
C ARG A 440 15.87 -13.20 31.91
N GLU A 441 16.05 -14.50 31.70
CA GLU A 441 16.07 -15.08 30.36
C GLU A 441 14.69 -15.01 29.70
N ASP A 442 13.63 -15.34 30.44
CA ASP A 442 12.25 -15.20 29.95
C ASP A 442 11.92 -13.74 29.61
N ALA A 443 12.36 -12.78 30.44
CA ALA A 443 12.19 -11.35 30.14
C ALA A 443 12.92 -10.93 28.86
N ARG A 444 14.16 -11.37 28.66
CA ARG A 444 14.93 -11.05 27.45
C ARG A 444 14.24 -11.58 26.21
N ARG A 445 13.71 -12.81 26.26
CA ARG A 445 12.97 -13.41 25.14
C ARG A 445 11.71 -12.62 24.79
N VAL A 446 10.93 -12.22 25.80
CA VAL A 446 9.73 -11.41 25.61
C VAL A 446 10.06 -10.04 25.01
N LEU A 447 11.14 -9.39 25.47
CA LEU A 447 11.56 -8.10 24.90
C LEU A 447 11.96 -8.21 23.43
N VAL A 448 12.76 -9.22 23.07
CA VAL A 448 13.19 -9.46 21.68
C VAL A 448 11.99 -9.77 20.77
N ASP A 449 11.04 -10.56 21.25
CA ASP A 449 9.82 -10.89 20.51
C ASP A 449 8.98 -9.63 20.22
N ILE A 450 8.78 -8.77 21.23
CA ILE A 450 8.05 -7.50 21.07
C ILE A 450 8.77 -6.56 20.12
N GLU A 451 10.09 -6.39 20.28
CA GLU A 451 10.90 -5.54 19.41
C GLU A 451 10.81 -6.00 17.95
N SER A 452 10.93 -7.31 17.71
CA SER A 452 10.83 -7.90 16.37
C SER A 452 9.47 -7.61 15.72
N ARG A 453 8.38 -7.77 16.48
CA ARG A 453 7.01 -7.49 16.01
C ARG A 453 6.79 -6.02 15.71
N LEU A 454 7.19 -5.13 16.61
CA LEU A 454 7.08 -3.70 16.38
C LEU A 454 7.87 -3.29 15.14
N LYS A 455 9.09 -3.81 14.96
CA LYS A 455 9.88 -3.57 13.73
C LYS A 455 9.20 -4.10 12.49
N LYS A 456 8.60 -5.30 12.56
CA LYS A 456 7.82 -5.88 11.45
C LYS A 456 6.62 -5.01 11.09
N SER A 457 5.85 -4.59 12.09
CA SER A 457 4.71 -3.70 11.94
C SER A 457 5.10 -2.34 11.34
N VAL A 458 6.24 -1.78 11.72
CA VAL A 458 6.76 -0.54 11.10
C VAL A 458 7.24 -0.75 9.67
N ASN A 459 7.82 -1.90 9.36
CA ASN A 459 8.32 -2.21 8.02
C ASN A 459 7.18 -2.48 7.02
N ASP A 460 6.18 -3.25 7.44
CA ASP A 460 5.10 -3.76 6.59
C ASP A 460 3.86 -2.85 6.63
N GLY A 461 3.59 -2.24 7.78
CA GLY A 461 2.37 -1.48 8.07
C GLY A 461 2.31 -0.10 7.41
N GLY A 462 1.10 0.44 7.27
CA GLY A 462 0.84 1.78 6.72
C GLY A 462 1.33 1.97 5.27
N ARG A 463 1.56 0.90 4.52
CA ARG A 463 1.83 0.94 3.07
C ARG A 463 0.52 0.82 2.32
N ALA A 464 0.18 1.85 1.54
CA ALA A 464 -0.91 1.71 0.60
C ALA A 464 -0.39 0.94 -0.61
N PHE A 465 -1.01 -0.21 -0.88
CA PHE A 465 -0.71 -1.00 -2.07
C PHE A 465 -1.69 -0.65 -3.17
N VAL A 466 -1.20 -0.56 -4.40
CA VAL A 466 -2.05 -0.54 -5.58
C VAL A 466 -2.92 -1.80 -5.57
N ARG A 467 -4.24 -1.62 -5.73
CA ARG A 467 -5.23 -2.71 -5.73
C ARG A 467 -4.81 -3.79 -6.73
N THR A 468 -4.88 -5.04 -6.30
CA THR A 468 -4.51 -6.19 -7.15
C THR A 468 -5.36 -6.26 -8.42
N ASP A 469 -6.62 -5.87 -8.32
CA ASP A 469 -7.57 -5.82 -9.43
C ASP A 469 -7.11 -4.83 -10.51
N ASP A 470 -6.65 -3.64 -10.11
CA ASP A 470 -6.18 -2.61 -11.05
C ASP A 470 -4.95 -3.12 -11.82
N LYS A 471 -4.03 -3.81 -11.13
CA LYS A 471 -2.87 -4.45 -11.78
C LYS A 471 -3.28 -5.52 -12.79
N ALA A 472 -4.29 -6.32 -12.45
CA ALA A 472 -4.81 -7.34 -13.35
C ALA A 472 -5.48 -6.70 -14.58
N GLU A 473 -6.28 -5.65 -14.38
CA GLU A 473 -6.92 -4.89 -15.45
C GLU A 473 -5.89 -4.27 -16.40
N TRP A 474 -4.82 -3.65 -15.89
CA TRP A 474 -3.75 -3.10 -16.72
C TRP A 474 -2.99 -4.18 -17.50
N ALA A 475 -2.75 -5.35 -16.89
CA ALA A 475 -2.13 -6.48 -17.58
C ALA A 475 -2.99 -6.99 -18.74
N ILE A 476 -4.31 -7.10 -18.54
CA ILE A 476 -5.27 -7.46 -19.59
C ILE A 476 -5.27 -6.40 -20.69
N ALA A 477 -5.33 -5.12 -20.33
CA ALA A 477 -5.32 -4.01 -21.29
C ALA A 477 -4.05 -4.00 -22.14
N ARG A 478 -2.87 -4.19 -21.53
CA ARG A 478 -1.59 -4.32 -22.25
C ARG A 478 -1.55 -5.54 -23.16
N GLY A 479 -2.10 -6.67 -22.70
CA GLY A 479 -2.25 -7.88 -23.50
C GLY A 479 -3.11 -7.64 -24.74
N ALA A 480 -4.26 -6.98 -24.58
CA ALA A 480 -5.15 -6.63 -25.69
C ALA A 480 -4.50 -5.67 -26.69
N ILE A 481 -3.82 -4.61 -26.20
CA ILE A 481 -3.09 -3.66 -27.07
C ILE A 481 -2.01 -4.40 -27.88
N LYS A 482 -1.26 -5.29 -27.24
CA LYS A 482 -0.20 -6.06 -27.91
C LYS A 482 -0.78 -7.00 -28.97
N SER A 483 -1.85 -7.72 -28.66
CA SER A 483 -2.54 -8.58 -29.64
C SER A 483 -3.02 -7.78 -30.84
N CYS A 484 -3.61 -6.59 -30.63
CA CYS A 484 -4.02 -5.70 -31.72
C CYS A 484 -2.82 -5.24 -32.58
N GLN A 485 -1.68 -4.92 -31.95
CA GLN A 485 -0.45 -4.55 -32.68
C GLN A 485 0.09 -5.72 -33.51
N ASP A 486 0.13 -6.92 -32.95
CA ASP A 486 0.63 -8.12 -33.64
C ASP A 486 -0.25 -8.45 -34.85
N GLU A 487 -1.58 -8.33 -34.74
CA GLU A 487 -2.50 -8.51 -35.87
C GLU A 487 -2.34 -7.42 -36.93
N LEU A 488 -2.12 -6.15 -36.52
CA LEU A 488 -1.83 -5.07 -37.48
C LEU A 488 -0.53 -5.32 -38.26
N VAL A 489 0.51 -5.81 -37.60
CA VAL A 489 1.78 -6.17 -38.25
C VAL A 489 1.60 -7.33 -39.23
N LYS A 490 0.79 -8.34 -38.90
CA LYS A 490 0.46 -9.44 -39.83
C LYS A 490 -0.27 -8.93 -41.07
N ILE A 491 -1.29 -8.10 -40.89
CA ILE A 491 -2.07 -7.52 -42.00
C ILE A 491 -1.17 -6.65 -42.90
N ALA A 492 -0.19 -5.95 -42.32
CA ALA A 492 0.78 -5.14 -43.05
C ALA A 492 1.86 -5.99 -43.76
N GLY A 493 2.28 -7.13 -43.19
CA GLY A 493 3.39 -7.95 -43.68
C GLY A 493 3.04 -9.01 -44.73
N GLU A 494 1.78 -9.42 -44.85
CA GLU A 494 1.35 -10.57 -45.68
C GLU A 494 1.28 -10.29 -47.19
N LYS A 495 2.11 -9.38 -47.72
CA LYS A 495 2.15 -9.04 -49.17
C LYS A 495 3.46 -9.29 -49.90
N THR A 496 4.51 -9.77 -49.23
CA THR A 496 5.80 -10.01 -49.89
C THR A 496 5.97 -11.43 -50.46
N VAL A 497 4.98 -12.32 -50.32
CA VAL A 497 5.06 -13.69 -50.84
C VAL A 497 3.74 -14.04 -51.55
N GLY A 498 3.62 -13.66 -52.82
CA GLY A 498 2.40 -13.94 -53.59
C GLY A 498 2.45 -13.50 -55.04
N THR A 499 3.12 -14.31 -55.86
CA THR A 499 2.81 -14.58 -57.28
C THR A 499 2.88 -13.43 -58.28
N HIS A 500 4.08 -13.20 -58.80
CA HIS A 500 4.27 -13.03 -60.24
C HIS A 500 4.53 -14.44 -60.82
N ASP A 501 3.57 -14.96 -61.58
CA ASP A 501 3.79 -15.92 -62.69
C ASP A 501 3.01 -15.39 -63.89
#